data_AF-A0A9E4WEE3-F1
#
_entry.id   AF-A0A9E4WEE3-F1
#
_cell.length_a   1.000
_cell.length_b   1.000
_cell.length_c   1.000
_cell.angle_alpha   90.00
_cell.angle_beta   90.00
_cell.angle_gamma   90.00
#
_symmetry.space_group_name_H-M   'P 1'
#
loop_
_entity.id
_entity.type
_entity.pdbx_description
1 polymer ?
#
loop_
_entity_poly.entity_id
_entity_poly.type
_entity_poly.pdbx_seq_one_letter_code
_entity_poly.pdbx_strand_id
1 'polypeptide(L)'
;RLAETVAAGTPPKPLDALEQVAALAREMTHARYAALVITGDNDDVEGFVVSGLSPEEERRLKAAPGGHGPLGTMRQDGLAVRIDDLSEHRQSFGFPPKHPEMKTLLGVPLWVQTSLRGALYATDRNEGEPFRHDDEVILQVLARHASSIIASRWY
;
A
#
# COMPACT_ATOMS: atom_id res chain seq x y z
N ARG A 1 -6.78 41.19 26.10
CA ARG A 1 -5.71 40.34 25.53
C ARG A 1 -6.17 38.90 25.68
N LEU A 2 -6.90 38.39 24.69
CA LEU A 2 -7.43 37.02 24.69
C LEU A 2 -6.33 36.12 24.12
N ALA A 3 -5.83 35.20 24.94
CA ALA A 3 -5.07 34.06 24.46
C ALA A 3 -6.08 32.96 24.19
N GLU A 4 -6.41 32.73 22.92
CA GLU A 4 -7.14 31.54 22.51
C GLU A 4 -6.17 30.36 22.53
N THR A 5 -6.38 29.47 23.50
CA THR A 5 -5.81 28.13 23.49
C THR A 5 -6.37 27.40 22.27
N VAL A 6 -5.58 27.34 21.19
CA VAL A 6 -5.83 26.39 20.11
C VAL A 6 -5.63 25.01 20.73
N ALA A 7 -6.74 24.30 20.94
CA ALA A 7 -6.69 22.89 21.27
C ALA A 7 -5.82 22.21 20.20
N ALA A 8 -4.76 21.54 20.62
CA ALA A 8 -3.94 20.72 19.74
C ALA A 8 -4.80 19.56 19.23
N GLY A 9 -5.57 19.82 18.18
CA GLY A 9 -6.18 18.77 17.38
C GLY A 9 -5.05 17.91 16.81
N THR A 10 -5.25 16.60 16.79
CA THR A 10 -4.36 15.66 16.11
C THR A 10 -3.98 16.25 14.75
N PRO A 11 -2.69 16.41 14.42
CA PRO A 11 -2.30 16.91 13.12
C PRO A 11 -2.97 16.08 12.02
N PRO A 12 -3.49 16.69 10.95
CA PRO A 12 -4.09 15.93 9.86
C PRO A 12 -3.06 14.90 9.37
N LYS A 13 -3.47 13.64 9.33
CA LYS A 13 -2.64 12.52 8.86
C LYS A 13 -2.09 12.87 7.47
N PRO A 14 -0.82 12.53 7.15
CA PRO A 14 -0.14 12.93 5.90
C PRO A 14 -0.66 12.18 4.64
N LEU A 15 -1.97 11.94 4.55
CA LEU A 15 -2.62 11.15 3.51
C LEU A 15 -2.30 11.69 2.10
N ASP A 16 -2.39 13.00 1.87
CA ASP A 16 -2.07 13.61 0.57
C ASP A 16 -0.65 13.25 0.07
N ALA A 17 0.34 13.21 0.98
CA ALA A 17 1.70 12.85 0.62
C ALA A 17 1.84 11.36 0.29
N LEU A 18 1.08 10.50 0.99
CA LEU A 18 1.06 9.06 0.74
C LEU A 18 0.27 8.70 -0.51
N GLU A 19 -0.77 9.46 -0.85
CA GLU A 19 -1.48 9.38 -2.12
C GLU A 19 -0.54 9.69 -3.29
N GLN A 20 0.30 10.71 -3.16
CA GLN A 20 1.34 11.01 -4.16
C GLN A 20 2.35 9.86 -4.29
N VAL A 21 2.76 9.24 -3.18
CA VAL A 21 3.61 8.04 -3.24
C VAL A 21 2.93 6.91 -4.01
N ALA A 22 1.67 6.61 -3.71
CA ALA A 22 0.94 5.54 -4.40
C ALA A 22 0.77 5.85 -5.89
N ALA A 23 0.51 7.11 -6.25
CA ALA A 23 0.43 7.55 -7.63
C ALA A 23 1.77 7.39 -8.37
N LEU A 24 2.88 7.82 -7.76
CA LEU A 24 4.22 7.65 -8.33
C LEU A 24 4.62 6.17 -8.45
N ALA A 25 4.28 5.35 -7.46
CA ALA A 25 4.51 3.90 -7.51
C ALA A 25 3.80 3.27 -8.71
N ARG A 26 2.54 3.62 -8.93
CA ARG A 26 1.76 3.16 -10.08
C ARG A 26 2.41 3.57 -11.40
N GLU A 27 2.75 4.85 -11.54
CA GLU A 27 3.32 5.41 -12.76
C GLU A 27 4.68 4.78 -13.10
N MET A 28 5.60 4.77 -12.12
CA MET A 28 6.99 4.35 -12.32
C MET A 28 7.15 2.85 -12.54
N THR A 29 6.20 2.04 -12.07
CA THR A 29 6.19 0.58 -12.29
C THR A 29 5.28 0.16 -13.45
N HIS A 30 4.68 1.13 -14.15
CA HIS A 30 3.68 0.91 -15.21
C HIS A 30 2.51 0.01 -14.77
N ALA A 31 2.15 0.07 -13.49
CA ALA A 31 1.07 -0.71 -12.93
C ALA A 31 -0.30 -0.10 -13.25
N ARG A 32 -1.32 -0.96 -13.38
CA ARG A 32 -2.71 -0.50 -13.50
C ARG A 32 -3.21 0.06 -12.18
N TYR A 33 -2.86 -0.58 -11.07
CA TYR A 33 -3.23 -0.14 -9.72
C TYR A 33 -2.01 -0.10 -8.81
N ALA A 34 -2.05 0.79 -7.82
CA ALA A 34 -1.14 0.75 -6.69
C ALA A 34 -1.89 1.14 -5.41
N ALA A 35 -1.40 0.67 -4.28
CA ALA A 35 -1.97 1.01 -2.99
C ALA A 35 -0.93 0.96 -1.89
N LEU A 36 -1.21 1.72 -0.84
CA LEU A 36 -0.41 1.78 0.37
C LEU A 36 -1.33 1.58 1.55
N VAL A 37 -0.98 0.64 2.42
CA VAL A 37 -1.68 0.37 3.68
C VAL A 37 -0.74 0.65 4.84
N ILE A 38 -1.28 1.26 5.88
CA ILE A 38 -0.60 1.54 7.14
C ILE A 38 -1.29 0.73 8.23
N THR A 39 -0.50 0.04 9.04
CA THR A 39 -1.00 -0.77 10.14
C THR A 39 -0.37 -0.40 11.48
N GLY A 40 -1.21 -0.45 12.53
CA GLY A 40 -0.79 -0.33 13.92
C GLY A 40 -0.03 -1.56 14.40
N ASP A 41 0.30 -1.58 15.70
CA ASP A 41 1.04 -2.68 16.33
C ASP A 41 0.28 -4.01 16.34
N ASN A 42 -1.06 -3.96 16.25
CA ASN A 42 -1.92 -5.15 16.27
C ASN A 42 -2.43 -5.52 14.87
N ASP A 43 -1.73 -5.08 13.82
CA ASP A 43 -2.12 -5.24 12.41
C ASP A 43 -3.45 -4.57 12.02
N ASP A 44 -4.01 -3.73 12.89
CA ASP A 44 -5.18 -2.93 12.57
C ASP A 44 -4.86 -1.88 11.50
N VAL A 45 -5.74 -1.75 10.51
CA VAL A 45 -5.53 -0.79 9.42
C VAL A 45 -5.82 0.61 9.93
N GLU A 46 -4.79 1.44 9.99
CA GLU A 46 -4.89 2.83 10.43
C GLU A 46 -5.08 3.79 9.24
N GLY A 47 -4.60 3.38 8.05
CA GLY A 47 -4.58 4.18 6.85
C GLY A 47 -4.51 3.32 5.58
N PHE A 48 -5.18 3.77 4.53
CA PHE A 48 -5.20 3.08 3.25
C PHE A 48 -5.43 4.08 2.13
N VAL A 49 -4.53 4.07 1.14
CA VAL A 49 -4.62 4.92 -0.05
C VAL A 49 -4.48 4.05 -1.29
N VAL A 50 -5.16 4.43 -2.36
CA VAL A 50 -5.24 3.67 -3.62
C VAL A 50 -5.02 4.61 -4.80
N SER A 51 -4.46 4.08 -5.89
CA SER A 51 -4.27 4.78 -7.15
C SER A 51 -4.64 3.86 -8.32
N GLY A 52 -5.28 4.43 -9.35
CA GLY A 52 -5.65 3.72 -10.58
C GLY A 52 -7.05 3.12 -10.59
N LEU A 53 -7.78 3.16 -9.47
CA LEU A 53 -9.20 2.82 -9.45
C LEU A 53 -10.01 3.93 -10.12
N SER A 54 -10.96 3.56 -10.97
CA SER A 54 -12.03 4.46 -11.39
C SER A 54 -12.91 4.84 -10.20
N PRO A 55 -13.65 5.96 -10.26
CA PRO A 55 -14.57 6.34 -9.19
C PRO A 55 -15.61 5.26 -8.86
N GLU A 56 -15.96 4.41 -9.83
CA GLU A 56 -16.90 3.32 -9.63
C GLU A 56 -16.26 2.12 -8.94
N GLU A 57 -15.01 1.76 -9.28
CA GLU A 57 -14.25 0.72 -8.58
C GLU A 57 -13.94 1.15 -7.14
N GLU A 58 -13.57 2.40 -6.92
CA GLU A 58 -13.29 2.95 -5.58
C GLU A 58 -14.54 2.90 -4.69
N ARG A 59 -15.72 3.32 -5.19
CA ARG A 59 -16.99 3.17 -4.47
C ARG A 59 -17.36 1.73 -4.14
N ARG A 60 -16.83 0.76 -4.90
CA ARG A 60 -17.07 -0.68 -4.69
C ARG A 60 -16.05 -1.32 -3.77
N LEU A 61 -14.92 -0.66 -3.53
CA LEU A 61 -13.88 -1.13 -2.65
C LEU A 61 -14.40 -1.12 -1.21
N LYS A 62 -14.64 -2.31 -0.64
CA LYS A 62 -15.33 -2.44 0.65
C LYS A 62 -14.42 -2.19 1.85
N ALA A 63 -13.15 -2.54 1.73
CA ALA A 63 -12.19 -2.45 2.82
C ALA A 63 -10.75 -2.48 2.28
N ALA A 64 -9.82 -1.98 3.10
CA ALA A 64 -8.40 -2.23 2.94
C ALA A 64 -8.08 -3.73 3.04
N PRO A 65 -6.94 -4.19 2.49
CA PRO A 65 -6.49 -5.56 2.72
C PRO A 65 -6.23 -5.80 4.21
N GLY A 66 -6.87 -6.81 4.79
CA GLY A 66 -6.76 -7.16 6.22
C GLY A 66 -5.45 -7.85 6.63
N GLY A 67 -4.38 -7.70 5.84
CA GLY A 67 -3.07 -8.27 6.16
C GLY A 67 -2.93 -9.79 5.99
N HIS A 68 -3.94 -10.46 5.43
CA HIS A 68 -3.90 -11.87 5.05
C HIS A 68 -3.70 -12.07 3.54
N GLY A 69 -3.39 -13.32 3.16
CA GLY A 69 -3.16 -13.68 1.75
C GLY A 69 -1.74 -13.35 1.28
N PRO A 70 -1.54 -13.12 -0.02
CA PRO A 70 -0.19 -12.96 -0.56
C PRO A 70 0.59 -11.78 0.02
N LEU A 71 -0.08 -10.67 0.37
CA LEU A 71 0.54 -9.52 1.04
C LEU A 71 0.92 -9.81 2.51
N GLY A 72 0.30 -10.83 3.13
CA GLY A 72 0.60 -11.26 4.49
C GLY A 72 1.97 -11.92 4.64
N THR A 73 2.56 -12.42 3.55
CA THR A 73 3.93 -12.99 3.54
C THR A 73 4.96 -11.99 4.03
N MET A 74 4.85 -10.72 3.61
CA MET A 74 5.75 -9.65 4.01
C MET A 74 5.74 -9.40 5.53
N ARG A 75 4.66 -9.73 6.24
CA ARG A 75 4.63 -9.67 7.71
C ARG A 75 5.43 -10.80 8.37
N GLN A 76 5.60 -11.93 7.68
CA GLN A 76 6.25 -13.11 8.22
C GLN A 76 7.78 -13.00 8.11
N ASP A 77 8.28 -12.57 6.95
CA ASP A 77 9.72 -12.53 6.66
C ASP A 77 10.29 -11.13 6.47
N GLY A 78 9.45 -10.11 6.31
CA GLY A 78 9.90 -8.74 6.09
C GLY A 78 10.46 -8.48 4.70
N LEU A 79 10.18 -9.35 3.73
CA LEU A 79 10.74 -9.29 2.38
C LEU A 79 9.73 -8.78 1.36
N ALA A 80 10.22 -8.39 0.19
CA ALA A 80 9.36 -8.07 -0.95
C ALA A 80 8.68 -9.34 -1.48
N VAL A 81 7.44 -9.19 -1.95
CA VAL A 81 6.68 -10.26 -2.58
C VAL A 81 6.43 -9.92 -4.06
N ARG A 82 6.77 -10.85 -4.95
CA ARG A 82 6.51 -10.75 -6.40
C ARG A 82 5.73 -11.96 -6.86
N ILE A 83 4.63 -11.74 -7.56
CA ILE A 83 3.68 -12.77 -7.99
C ILE A 83 3.30 -12.51 -9.45
N ASP A 84 3.56 -13.50 -10.29
CA ASP A 84 3.27 -13.43 -11.73
C ASP A 84 1.82 -13.82 -12.06
N ASP A 85 1.20 -14.63 -11.21
CA ASP A 85 -0.22 -14.96 -11.26
C ASP A 85 -0.82 -15.15 -9.86
N LEU A 86 -1.66 -14.19 -9.45
CA LEU A 86 -2.35 -14.17 -8.18
C LEU A 86 -3.39 -15.29 -8.06
N SER A 87 -3.92 -15.81 -9.16
CA SER A 87 -4.86 -16.93 -9.13
C SER A 87 -4.17 -18.25 -8.79
N GLU A 88 -2.87 -18.37 -9.08
CA GLU A 88 -2.07 -19.57 -8.80
C GLU A 88 -1.36 -19.52 -7.43
N HIS A 89 -1.33 -18.35 -6.78
CA HIS A 89 -0.64 -18.19 -5.50
C HIS A 89 -1.33 -18.99 -4.38
N ARG A 90 -0.57 -19.82 -3.65
CA ARG A 90 -1.13 -20.75 -2.63
C ARG A 90 -1.94 -20.09 -1.52
N GLN A 91 -1.63 -18.85 -1.18
CA GLN A 91 -2.35 -18.07 -0.16
C GLN A 91 -3.45 -17.17 -0.75
N SER A 92 -3.70 -17.28 -2.06
CA SER A 92 -4.82 -16.58 -2.69
C SER A 92 -6.13 -17.24 -2.28
N PHE A 93 -7.08 -16.42 -1.85
CA PHE A 93 -8.44 -16.82 -1.54
C PHE A 93 -9.46 -16.13 -2.47
N GLY A 94 -8.97 -15.61 -3.60
CA GLY A 94 -9.74 -14.81 -4.54
C GLY A 94 -10.02 -13.40 -4.03
N PHE A 95 -10.75 -12.65 -4.84
CA PHE A 95 -11.13 -11.28 -4.53
C PHE A 95 -12.56 -11.22 -3.98
N PRO A 96 -12.85 -10.35 -3.00
CA PRO A 96 -14.20 -10.17 -2.51
C PRO A 96 -15.12 -9.64 -3.63
N PRO A 97 -16.44 -9.87 -3.54
CA PRO A 97 -17.37 -9.44 -4.57
C PRO A 97 -17.22 -7.95 -4.90
N LYS A 98 -17.11 -7.65 -6.20
CA LYS A 98 -16.96 -6.30 -6.79
C LYS A 98 -15.58 -5.65 -6.66
N HIS A 99 -14.60 -6.36 -6.13
CA HIS A 99 -13.20 -5.95 -6.22
C HIS A 99 -12.69 -6.19 -7.65
N PRO A 100 -11.88 -5.27 -8.22
CA PRO A 100 -11.25 -5.52 -9.52
C PRO A 100 -10.40 -6.78 -9.48
N GLU A 101 -10.51 -7.63 -10.50
CA GLU A 101 -9.59 -8.75 -10.64
C GLU A 101 -8.19 -8.22 -10.96
N MET A 102 -7.20 -8.79 -10.29
CA MET A 102 -5.78 -8.47 -10.49
C MET A 102 -5.02 -9.77 -10.75
N LYS A 103 -4.05 -9.72 -11.65
CA LYS A 103 -3.26 -10.87 -12.08
C LYS A 103 -1.85 -10.86 -11.48
N THR A 104 -1.10 -9.78 -11.67
CA THR A 104 0.28 -9.69 -11.18
C THR A 104 0.35 -8.78 -9.97
N LEU A 105 1.28 -9.06 -9.05
CA LEU A 105 1.49 -8.25 -7.85
C LEU A 105 2.97 -8.11 -7.52
N LEU A 106 3.34 -6.90 -7.12
CA LEU A 106 4.60 -6.60 -6.47
C LEU A 106 4.31 -5.80 -5.20
N GLY A 107 4.72 -6.31 -4.05
CA GLY A 107 4.57 -5.66 -2.75
C GLY A 107 5.92 -5.52 -2.05
N VAL A 108 6.09 -4.42 -1.33
CA VAL A 108 7.25 -4.17 -0.48
C VAL A 108 6.81 -3.68 0.91
N PRO A 109 7.55 -4.05 1.97
CA PRO A 109 7.23 -3.66 3.33
C PRO A 109 7.51 -2.17 3.60
N LEU A 110 6.72 -1.58 4.51
CA LEU A 110 6.96 -0.24 5.07
C LEU A 110 7.51 -0.36 6.47
N TRP A 111 8.78 0.00 6.68
CA TRP A 111 9.47 -0.12 7.96
C TRP A 111 9.63 1.23 8.64
N VAL A 112 9.11 1.35 9.86
CA VAL A 112 9.41 2.49 10.75
C VAL A 112 10.27 1.96 11.89
N GLN A 113 11.52 2.40 11.94
CA GLN A 113 12.54 1.83 12.82
C GLN A 113 12.63 0.30 12.63
N THR A 114 12.30 -0.48 13.66
CA THR A 114 12.30 -1.95 13.65
C THR A 114 10.89 -2.54 13.50
N SER A 115 9.87 -1.71 13.29
CA SER A 115 8.47 -2.14 13.21
C SER A 115 7.98 -2.08 11.77
N LEU A 116 7.38 -3.18 11.31
CA LEU A 116 6.65 -3.22 10.06
C LEU A 116 5.32 -2.48 10.23
N ARG A 117 5.15 -1.38 9.51
CA ARG A 117 3.98 -0.48 9.61
C ARG A 117 3.06 -0.55 8.40
N GLY A 118 3.22 -1.56 7.55
CA GLY A 118 2.33 -1.81 6.43
C GLY A 118 3.08 -2.17 5.16
N ALA A 119 2.48 -1.83 4.02
CA ALA A 119 3.00 -2.21 2.71
C ALA A 119 2.66 -1.18 1.63
N LEU A 120 3.56 -1.04 0.66
CA LEU A 120 3.31 -0.41 -0.62
C LEU A 120 3.30 -1.51 -1.69
N TYR A 121 2.26 -1.56 -2.53
CA TYR A 121 2.15 -2.58 -3.55
C TYR A 121 1.53 -2.06 -4.84
N ALA A 122 1.86 -2.72 -5.94
CA ALA A 122 1.43 -2.42 -7.30
C ALA A 122 0.88 -3.70 -7.95
N THR A 123 -0.10 -3.56 -8.84
CA THR A 123 -0.69 -4.69 -9.57
C THR A 123 -0.90 -4.41 -11.04
N ASP A 124 -0.79 -5.47 -11.85
CA ASP A 124 -1.02 -5.47 -13.29
C ASP A 124 -0.13 -4.49 -14.07
N ARG A 125 1.18 -4.71 -14.00
CA ARG A 125 2.17 -4.02 -14.82
C ARG A 125 1.89 -4.26 -16.31
N ASN A 126 1.89 -3.21 -17.14
CA ASN A 126 1.72 -3.30 -18.60
C ASN A 126 0.61 -4.29 -19.02
N GLU A 127 -0.61 -4.14 -18.48
CA GLU A 127 -1.73 -5.05 -18.76
C GLU A 127 -1.53 -6.50 -18.29
N GLY A 128 -0.77 -6.70 -17.21
CA GLY A 128 -0.61 -8.00 -16.54
C GLY A 128 0.66 -8.77 -16.92
N GLU A 129 1.69 -8.09 -17.42
CA GLU A 129 3.06 -8.61 -17.49
C GLU A 129 3.67 -8.77 -16.09
N PRO A 130 4.56 -9.76 -15.87
CA PRO A 130 5.35 -9.87 -14.66
C PRO A 130 6.11 -8.59 -14.30
N PHE A 131 6.19 -8.29 -13.00
CA PHE A 131 7.04 -7.23 -12.47
C PHE A 131 8.52 -7.62 -12.57
N ARG A 132 9.36 -6.66 -12.91
CA ARG A 132 10.81 -6.83 -13.09
C ARG A 132 11.56 -6.52 -11.80
N HIS A 133 12.87 -6.69 -11.84
CA HIS A 133 13.74 -6.30 -10.73
C HIS A 133 13.74 -4.78 -10.52
N ASP A 134 13.83 -4.01 -11.61
CA ASP A 134 13.83 -2.54 -11.55
C ASP A 134 12.54 -1.99 -10.93
N ASP A 135 11.39 -2.62 -11.20
CA ASP A 135 10.11 -2.24 -10.58
C ASP A 135 10.16 -2.43 -9.05
N GLU A 136 10.78 -3.51 -8.56
CA GLU A 136 10.98 -3.74 -7.12
C GLU A 136 11.90 -2.70 -6.50
N VAL A 137 13.01 -2.38 -7.16
CA VAL A 137 13.95 -1.35 -6.69
C VAL A 137 13.27 0.01 -6.58
N ILE A 138 12.48 0.40 -7.59
CA ILE A 138 11.67 1.63 -7.58
C ILE A 138 10.70 1.61 -6.40
N LEU A 139 9.96 0.51 -6.24
CA LEU A 139 8.94 0.40 -5.19
C LEU A 139 9.58 0.45 -3.80
N GLN A 140 10.74 -0.17 -3.60
CA GLN A 140 11.51 -0.10 -2.34
C GLN A 140 11.97 1.32 -2.02
N VAL A 141 12.42 2.11 -3.01
CA VAL A 141 12.81 3.51 -2.79
C VAL A 141 11.61 4.35 -2.35
N LEU A 142 10.47 4.19 -3.02
CA LEU A 142 9.23 4.88 -2.67
C LEU A 142 8.69 4.44 -1.30
N ALA A 143 8.81 3.15 -0.98
CA ALA A 143 8.46 2.61 0.34
C ALA A 143 9.31 3.22 1.46
N ARG A 144 10.60 3.43 1.24
CA ARG A 144 11.48 4.13 2.21
C ARG A 144 11.06 5.59 2.40
N HIS A 145 10.67 6.28 1.32
CA HIS A 145 10.14 7.64 1.41
C HIS A 145 8.82 7.69 2.19
N ALA A 146 7.88 6.79 1.88
CA ALA A 146 6.63 6.66 2.61
C ALA A 146 6.87 6.36 4.09
N SER A 147 7.79 5.45 4.40
CA SER A 147 8.16 5.10 5.77
C SER A 147 8.67 6.32 6.55
N SER A 148 9.46 7.18 5.92
CA SER A 148 9.89 8.46 6.51
C SER A 148 8.71 9.40 6.79
N ILE A 149 7.72 9.49 5.90
CA ILE A 149 6.52 10.29 6.11
C ILE A 149 5.72 9.75 7.30
N ILE A 150 5.50 8.43 7.34
CA ILE A 150 4.77 7.76 8.42
C ILE A 150 5.49 7.99 9.76
N ALA A 151 6.81 7.78 9.81
CA ALA A 151 7.60 7.95 11.03
C ALA A 151 7.60 9.37 11.61
N SER A 152 7.36 10.39 10.79
CA SER A 152 7.48 11.80 11.20
C SER A 152 6.15 12.54 11.36
N ARG A 153 5.06 12.01 10.79
CA ARG A 153 3.78 12.72 10.67
C ARG A 153 2.55 11.85 10.95
N TRP A 154 2.72 10.54 11.09
CA TRP A 154 1.61 9.62 11.36
C TRP A 154 1.56 9.17 12.82
N TYR A 155 2.72 8.75 13.34
CA TYR A 155 2.96 8.45 14.74
C TYR A 155 3.61 9.65 15.44
#